data_AF-A0A831NHW7-F1
#
_entry.id   AF-A0A831NHW7-F1
#
_cell.length_a   1.000
_cell.length_b   1.000
_cell.length_c   1.000
_cell.angle_alpha   90.00
_cell.angle_beta   90.00
_cell.angle_gamma   90.00
#
_symmetry.space_group_name_H-M   'P 1'
#
loop_
_entity.id
_entity.type
_entity.pdbx_description
1 polymer ?
#
loop_
_entity_poly.entity_id
_entity_poly.type
_entity_poly.pdbx_seq_one_letter_code
_entity_poly.pdbx_strand_id
1 'polypeptide(L)' 'GVTYRCLVFSLVEYVGEEKKEKEVITFYITDDRNHLPVRLDMYLNFGSAKAFLTDIKGNRHPLTSIVKER' A
#
# COMPACT_ATOMS: atom_id res chain seq x y z
N GLY A 1 16.82 3.72 -2.04
CA GLY A 1 15.48 3.32 -1.57
C GLY A 1 14.75 4.55 -1.15
N VAL A 2 13.54 4.78 -1.65
CA VAL A 2 12.81 6.05 -1.48
C VAL A 2 11.83 5.93 -0.31
N THR A 3 11.80 6.93 0.55
CA THR A 3 10.83 7.03 1.66
C THR A 3 9.70 7.97 1.25
N TYR A 4 8.47 7.45 1.29
CA TYR A 4 7.26 8.19 0.98
C TYR A 4 6.44 8.44 2.25
N ARG A 5 5.78 9.61 2.32
CA ARG A 5 4.64 9.84 3.19
C ARG A 5 3.43 9.15 2.57
N CYS A 6 2.79 8.26 3.32
CA CYS A 6 1.72 7.42 2.79
C CYS A 6 0.44 7.49 3.64
N LEU A 7 -0.68 7.36 2.96
CA LEU A 7 -1.95 6.92 3.52
C LEU A 7 -1.94 5.39 3.55
N VAL A 8 -2.43 4.80 4.65
CA VAL A 8 -2.48 3.35 4.83
C VAL A 8 -3.92 2.90 4.89
N PHE A 9 -4.28 1.95 4.03
CA PHE A 9 -5.62 1.36 3.97
C PHE A 9 -5.52 -0.15 4.13
N SER A 10 -6.29 -0.72 5.06
CA SER A 10 -6.41 -2.17 5.22
C SER A 10 -7.82 -2.62 4.84
N LEU A 11 -7.89 -3.63 3.98
CA LEU A 11 -9.12 -4.40 3.76
C LEU A 11 -9.18 -5.52 4.77
N VAL A 12 -10.23 -5.50 5.59
CA VAL A 12 -10.53 -6.53 6.59
C VAL A 12 -11.66 -7.42 6.10
N GLU A 13 -11.48 -8.72 6.27
CA GLU A 13 -12.51 -9.73 6.09
C GLU A 13 -12.97 -10.20 7.48
N TYR A 14 -14.27 -10.40 7.65
CA TYR A 14 -14.83 -10.96 8.88
C TYR A 14 -15.04 -12.46 8.69
N VAL A 15 -14.30 -13.27 9.43
CA VAL A 15 -14.32 -14.74 9.28
C VAL A 15 -15.04 -15.40 10.45
N GLY A 16 -15.95 -16.33 10.13
CA GLY A 16 -16.68 -17.17 11.10
C GLY A 16 -17.88 -16.49 11.77
N GLU A 17 -18.58 -17.26 12.62
CA GLU A 17 -19.77 -16.81 13.34
C GLU A 17 -19.46 -15.67 14.34
N GLU A 18 -18.24 -15.65 14.88
CA GLU A 18 -17.75 -14.61 15.80
C GLU A 18 -17.29 -13.33 15.10
N LYS A 19 -17.37 -13.24 13.76
CA LYS A 19 -16.92 -12.10 12.94
C LYS A 19 -15.52 -11.59 13.35
N LYS A 20 -14.53 -12.48 13.42
CA LYS A 20 -13.15 -12.04 13.69
C LYS A 20 -12.59 -11.30 12.48
N GLU A 21 -12.07 -10.10 12.72
CA GLU A 21 -11.41 -9.29 11.71
C GLU A 21 -10.08 -9.91 11.30
N LYS A 22 -9.89 -10.13 10.01
CA LYS A 22 -8.65 -10.56 9.40
C LYS A 22 -8.26 -9.56 8.32
N GLU A 23 -7.13 -8.88 8.48
CA GLU A 23 -6.56 -8.07 7.40
C GLU A 23 -6.15 -8.98 6.25
N VAL A 24 -6.72 -8.75 5.07
CA VAL A 24 -6.43 -9.54 3.86
C VAL A 24 -5.43 -8.79 2.99
N ILE A 25 -5.57 -7.47 2.90
CA ILE A 25 -4.73 -6.63 2.03
C ILE A 25 -4.49 -5.28 2.69
N THR A 26 -3.23 -4.83 2.72
CA THR A 26 -2.85 -3.49 3.17
C THR A 26 -2.18 -2.73 2.03
N PHE A 27 -2.73 -1.56 1.70
CA PHE A 27 -2.24 -0.64 0.69
C PHE A 27 -1.50 0.51 1.35
N TYR A 28 -0.33 0.85 0.82
CA TYR A 28 0.39 2.06 1.17
C TYR A 28 0.39 2.95 -0.06
N ILE A 29 -0.31 4.08 0.03
CA ILE A 29 -0.58 4.98 -1.09
C ILE A 29 0.08 6.32 -0.81
N THR A 30 0.73 6.95 -1.80
CA THR A 30 1.35 8.27 -1.61
C THR A 30 0.31 9.31 -1.19
N ASP A 31 0.66 10.12 -0.19
CA ASP A 31 -0.16 11.25 0.27
C ASP A 31 0.10 12.50 -0.58
N ASP A 32 -0.19 12.39 -1.87
CA ASP A 32 -0.13 13.46 -2.87
C ASP A 32 -1.20 13.28 -3.95
N ARG A 33 -1.27 14.23 -4.88
CA ARG A 33 -2.30 14.23 -5.93
C ARG A 33 -2.23 13.05 -6.90
N ASN A 34 -1.13 12.28 -6.93
CA ASN A 34 -1.06 11.10 -7.78
C ASN A 34 -1.63 9.85 -7.10
N HIS A 35 -1.68 9.80 -5.76
CA HIS A 35 -2.19 8.66 -4.97
C HIS A 35 -1.66 7.30 -5.48
N LEU A 36 -0.34 7.19 -5.63
CA LEU A 36 0.29 6.00 -6.19
C LEU A 36 0.44 4.91 -5.13
N PRO A 37 0.07 3.65 -5.41
CA PRO A 37 0.33 2.53 -4.51
C PRO A 37 1.84 2.20 -4.55
N VAL A 38 2.55 2.51 -3.47
CA VAL A 38 4.00 2.27 -3.35
C VAL A 38 4.33 0.91 -2.77
N ARG A 39 3.41 0.33 -1.99
CA ARG A 39 3.52 -1.01 -1.41
C ARG A 39 2.16 -1.65 -1.25
N LEU A 40 2.10 -2.94 -1.52
CA LEU A 40 0.94 -3.79 -1.31
C LEU A 40 1.36 -5.01 -0.49
N ASP A 41 0.76 -5.18 0.68
CA ASP A 41 0.90 -6.39 1.49
C ASP A 41 -0.36 -7.23 1.37
N MET A 42 -0.23 -8.51 0.99
CA MET A 42 -1.35 -9.44 0.85
C MET A 42 -1.15 -10.64 1.77
N TYR A 43 -2.17 -10.95 2.56
CA TYR A 43 -2.23 -12.05 3.52
C TYR A 43 -3.26 -13.08 3.03
N LEU A 44 -2.83 -13.94 2.11
CA LEU A 44 -3.65 -14.96 1.48
C LEU A 44 -3.72 -16.21 2.36
N ASN A 45 -4.70 -17.08 2.09
CA ASN A 45 -4.83 -18.34 2.85
C ASN A 45 -3.64 -19.30 2.66
N PHE A 46 -2.90 -19.18 1.56
CA PHE A 46 -1.75 -20.03 1.23
C PHE A 46 -0.39 -19.33 1.44
N GLY A 47 -0.37 -18.15 2.06
CA GLY A 47 0.87 -17.44 2.35
C GLY A 47 0.74 -15.93 2.32
N SER A 48 1.87 -15.24 2.20
CA SER A 48 1.88 -13.78 2.08
C SER A 48 2.67 -13.33 0.86
N ALA A 49 2.25 -12.22 0.28
CA ALA A 49 2.93 -11.60 -0.84
C ALA A 49 3.11 -10.11 -0.57
N LYS A 50 4.26 -9.57 -0.97
CA LYS A 50 4.57 -8.14 -0.88
C LYS A 50 5.00 -7.64 -2.24
N ALA A 51 4.33 -6.61 -2.73
CA ALA A 51 4.71 -5.89 -3.93
C ALA A 51 5.20 -4.49 -3.55
N PHE A 52 6.23 -4.03 -4.26
CA PHE A 52 6.82 -2.71 -4.09
C PHE A 52 6.88 -2.01 -5.44
N LEU A 53 6.62 -0.71 -5.45
CA LEU A 53 6.75 0.12 -6.64
C LEU A 53 8.22 0.29 -7.02
N THR A 54 8.58 -0.06 -8.25
CA THR A 54 9.97 -0.07 -8.74
C THR A 54 10.33 1.16 -9.55
N ASP A 55 9.44 1.59 -10.45
CA ASP A 55 9.65 2.73 -11.35
C ASP A 55 8.31 3.44 -11.62
N ILE A 56 8.37 4.74 -11.87
CA ILE A 56 7.20 5.58 -12.18
C ILE A 56 7.55 6.42 -13.40
N LYS A 57 6.70 6.35 -14.43
CA LYS A 57 6.83 7.17 -15.64
C LYS A 57 5.49 7.79 -16.01
N GLY A 58 5.51 9.02 -16.52
CA GLY A 58 4.32 9.70 -17.03
C GLY A 58 3.31 10.12 -15.96
N ASN A 59 3.74 10.39 -14.73
CA ASN A 59 2.86 10.90 -13.68
C ASN A 59 2.38 12.33 -14.00
N ARG A 60 1.09 12.58 -13.76
CA ARG A 60 0.43 13.85 -14.07
C ARG A 60 0.87 14.99 -13.15
N HIS A 61 1.17 14.70 -11.88
CA HIS A 61 1.54 15.69 -10.87
C HIS A 61 2.92 15.39 -10.26
N PRO A 62 3.66 16.39 -9.76
CA PRO A 62 4.91 16.15 -9.04
C PRO A 62 4.73 15.21 -7.83
N LEU A 63 5.75 14.39 -7.54
CA LEU A 63 5.76 13.50 -6.39
C LEU A 63 6.15 14.26 -5.12
N THR A 64 5.17 14.87 -4.46
CA THR A 64 5.38 15.67 -3.23
C THR A 64 5.38 14.84 -1.95
N SER A 65 5.11 13.53 -2.04
CA SER A 65 5.16 12.61 -0.91
C SER A 65 6.55 12.09 -0.60
N ILE A 66 7.56 12.34 -1.43
CA ILE A 66 8.92 11.88 -1.19
C ILE A 66 9.50 12.68 -0.01
N VAL A 67 9.84 11.96 1.07
CA VAL A 67 10.43 12.53 2.28
C VAL A 67 11.96 12.40 2.26
N LYS A 68 12.46 11.30 1.72
CA LYS A 68 13.89 11.04 1.60
C LYS A 68 14.19 10.18 0.38
N GLU A 69 15.13 10.65 -0.41
CA GLU A 69 15.83 9.86 -1.42
C GLU A 69 17.22 9.51 -0.88
N ARG A 70 17.69 8.31 -1.21
CA ARG A 70 19.04 7.84 -0.89
C ARG A 70 19.88 7.88 -2.14
#